data_AF-Q05DA9-F1
#
_entry.id   AF-Q05DA9-F1
#
_cell.length_a   1.000
_cell.length_b   1.000
_cell.length_c   1.000
_cell.angle_alpha   90.00
_cell.angle_beta   90.00
_cell.angle_gamma   90.00
#
_symmetry.space_group_name_H-M   'P 1'
#
loop_
_entity.id
_entity.type
_entity.pdbx_description
1 polymer ?
#
loop_
_entity_poly.entity_id
_entity_poly.type
_entity_poly.pdbx_seq_one_letter_code
_entity_poly.pdbx_strand_id
1 'polypeptide(L)'
;MAAATIVHDTSEAVELCPAYGLYLKPITKMTISVALPQLKQPGKSISNWEVMERLKGMVQNHQFSTLRISKSTMDFIRFEGEVENKSLVKSFLACLDGKTIKLSGFSDILKVRAAEFKIDFPTRHDWDSFFRDAKDMNETLPGERPDTIHLEGLPCKWFALKESGSEKPSEDVLVKVFEKFGEIRNVDIPMLDPYREEMTGRNFHTFSFGGHLNFEAYVQYREYMGFIQAMSALRGMKLMYKGEDGKAVACNIKVSFDSTKHLSDASIKKRQLERQKLQELEQQREEQKKKK
;
A
#
# COMPACT_ATOMS: atom_id res chain seq x y z
N MET A 1 4.33 -8.30 1.41
CA MET A 1 4.53 -7.18 2.38
C MET A 1 5.67 -6.31 1.87
N ALA A 2 5.50 -4.98 1.85
CA ALA A 2 6.54 -4.08 1.36
C ALA A 2 7.33 -3.53 2.55
N ALA A 3 8.56 -4.00 2.73
CA ALA A 3 9.51 -3.38 3.65
C ALA A 3 9.78 -1.93 3.21
N ALA A 4 10.03 -1.04 4.17
CA ALA A 4 10.43 0.32 3.85
C ALA A 4 11.78 0.31 3.10
N THR A 5 11.87 1.06 2.02
CA THR A 5 13.08 1.20 1.19
C THR A 5 13.70 2.57 1.40
N ILE A 6 15.03 2.64 1.34
CA ILE A 6 15.75 3.91 1.41
C ILE A 6 15.39 4.77 0.20
N VAL A 7 15.18 6.07 0.44
CA VAL A 7 14.93 7.07 -0.59
C VAL A 7 16.14 7.99 -0.69
N HIS A 8 16.81 8.02 -1.85
CA HIS A 8 17.95 8.90 -2.06
C HIS A 8 17.52 10.27 -2.59
N ASP A 9 16.49 10.32 -3.43
CA ASP A 9 15.90 11.56 -3.94
C ASP A 9 14.54 11.87 -3.29
N THR A 10 14.48 12.97 -2.52
CA THR A 10 13.26 13.46 -1.86
C THR A 10 12.64 14.69 -2.53
N SER A 11 13.12 15.10 -3.70
CA SER A 11 12.71 16.34 -4.38
C SER A 11 11.22 16.41 -4.71
N GLU A 12 10.61 15.28 -5.11
CA GLU A 12 9.18 15.18 -5.43
C GLU A 12 8.29 14.90 -4.21
N ALA A 13 8.84 14.90 -2.99
CA ALA A 13 8.06 14.62 -1.80
C ALA A 13 7.11 15.78 -1.45
N VAL A 14 5.86 15.45 -1.16
CA VAL A 14 4.82 16.37 -0.71
C VAL A 14 4.57 16.15 0.76
N GLU A 15 4.42 17.21 1.53
CA GLU A 15 4.14 17.13 2.96
C GLU A 15 2.80 16.44 3.23
N LEU A 16 2.80 15.44 4.12
CA LEU A 16 1.57 14.87 4.66
C LEU A 16 1.36 15.40 6.08
N CYS A 17 2.30 15.10 6.98
CA CYS A 17 2.29 15.61 8.34
C CYS A 17 3.75 15.75 8.84
N PRO A 18 4.39 16.91 8.61
CA PRO A 18 5.80 17.13 8.96
C PRO A 18 6.11 16.96 10.45
N ALA A 19 5.14 17.25 11.34
CA ALA A 19 5.29 17.04 12.78
C ALA A 19 5.62 15.57 13.15
N TYR A 20 5.13 14.63 12.34
CA TYR A 20 5.41 13.19 12.47
C TYR A 20 6.44 12.70 11.45
N GLY A 21 7.12 13.60 10.73
CA GLY A 21 8.10 13.23 9.70
C GLY A 21 7.47 12.55 8.48
N LEU A 22 6.16 12.69 8.28
CA LEU A 22 5.41 11.98 7.24
C LEU A 22 5.20 12.82 5.99
N TYR A 23 5.46 12.21 4.84
CA TYR A 23 5.38 12.79 3.51
C TYR A 23 4.79 11.76 2.54
N LEU A 24 4.31 12.24 1.40
CA LEU A 24 3.92 11.42 0.27
C LEU A 24 4.97 11.58 -0.82
N LYS A 25 5.44 10.47 -1.39
CA LYS A 25 6.32 10.49 -2.57
C LYS A 25 5.62 9.82 -3.76
N PRO A 26 5.64 10.40 -4.96
CA PRO A 26 5.09 9.75 -6.15
C PRO A 26 5.74 8.38 -6.39
N ILE A 27 4.91 7.38 -6.66
CA ILE A 27 5.36 6.09 -7.15
C ILE A 27 5.54 6.22 -8.65
N THR A 28 6.77 6.02 -9.09
CA THR A 28 7.13 6.15 -10.50
C THR A 28 7.56 4.79 -11.03
N LYS A 29 6.67 4.13 -11.76
CA LYS A 29 6.85 2.75 -12.22
C LYS A 29 6.78 2.62 -13.74
N MET A 30 7.44 1.59 -14.26
CA MET A 30 7.35 1.17 -15.65
C MET A 30 7.23 -0.35 -15.75
N THR A 31 6.57 -0.80 -16.80
CA THR A 31 6.54 -2.20 -17.20
C THR A 31 7.55 -2.40 -18.31
N ILE A 32 8.40 -3.41 -18.17
CA ILE A 32 9.38 -3.80 -19.19
C ILE A 32 9.08 -5.24 -19.60
N SER A 33 8.74 -5.49 -20.84
CA SER A 33 8.53 -6.83 -21.39
C SER A 33 9.64 -7.18 -22.37
N VAL A 34 10.30 -8.31 -22.13
CA VAL A 34 11.34 -8.86 -22.99
C VAL A 34 10.77 -10.08 -23.69
N ALA A 35 10.66 -10.04 -25.01
CA ALA A 35 10.20 -11.17 -25.80
C ALA A 35 11.27 -12.26 -25.85
N LEU A 36 10.89 -13.49 -25.53
CA LEU A 36 11.73 -14.67 -25.61
C LEU A 36 11.54 -15.36 -26.97
N PRO A 37 12.59 -15.99 -27.52
CA PRO A 37 12.50 -16.72 -28.77
C PRO A 37 11.92 -18.11 -28.53
N GLN A 38 11.32 -18.70 -29.56
CA GLN A 38 10.99 -20.12 -29.53
C GLN A 38 12.29 -20.93 -29.62
N LEU A 39 12.74 -21.47 -28.49
CA LEU A 39 13.98 -22.21 -28.40
C LEU A 39 13.87 -23.52 -29.20
N LYS A 40 14.67 -23.64 -30.26
CA LYS A 40 14.68 -24.79 -31.17
C LYS A 40 15.37 -26.03 -30.58
N GLN A 41 16.18 -25.86 -29.52
CA GLN A 41 16.97 -26.92 -28.91
C GLN A 41 16.38 -27.31 -27.54
N PRO A 42 16.02 -28.59 -27.32
CA PRO A 42 15.60 -29.08 -26.01
C PRO A 42 16.71 -28.87 -24.96
N GLY A 43 16.36 -28.36 -23.78
CA GLY A 43 17.29 -28.24 -22.64
C GLY A 43 18.07 -26.92 -22.54
N LYS A 44 17.97 -26.00 -23.51
CA LYS A 44 18.43 -24.61 -23.33
C LYS A 44 17.31 -23.78 -22.71
N SER A 45 17.63 -22.95 -21.73
CA SER A 45 16.71 -21.99 -21.12
C SER A 45 17.38 -20.63 -20.98
N ILE A 46 16.59 -19.56 -21.09
CA ILE A 46 17.07 -18.19 -20.86
C ILE A 46 16.94 -17.88 -19.37
N SER A 47 18.03 -17.43 -18.77
CA SER A 47 18.05 -17.04 -17.36
C SER A 47 17.37 -15.68 -17.17
N ASN A 48 16.37 -15.64 -16.29
CA ASN A 48 15.70 -14.40 -15.91
C ASN A 48 16.68 -13.37 -15.31
N TRP A 49 17.70 -13.85 -14.58
CA TRP A 49 18.72 -12.98 -13.99
C TRP A 49 19.62 -12.37 -15.06
N GLU A 50 20.03 -13.13 -16.08
CA GLU A 50 20.84 -12.59 -17.18
C GLU A 50 20.07 -11.48 -17.92
N VAL A 51 18.78 -11.70 -18.19
CA VAL A 51 17.92 -10.66 -18.79
C VAL A 51 17.82 -9.43 -17.91
N MET A 52 17.68 -9.60 -16.58
CA MET A 52 17.64 -8.50 -15.62
C MET A 52 18.94 -7.67 -15.64
N GLU A 53 20.10 -8.33 -15.63
CA GLU A 53 21.39 -7.63 -15.67
C GLU A 53 21.61 -6.89 -16.99
N ARG A 54 21.16 -7.46 -18.12
CA ARG A 54 21.18 -6.76 -19.41
C ARG A 54 20.32 -5.50 -19.37
N LEU A 55 19.13 -5.56 -18.78
CA LEU A 55 18.26 -4.39 -18.63
C LEU A 55 18.91 -3.30 -17.75
N LYS A 56 19.55 -3.67 -16.64
CA LYS A 56 20.32 -2.71 -15.81
C LYS A 56 21.49 -2.11 -16.59
N GLY A 57 22.20 -2.93 -17.35
CA GLY A 57 23.31 -2.50 -18.20
C GLY A 57 22.91 -1.60 -19.36
N MET A 58 21.63 -1.53 -19.74
CA MET A 58 21.13 -0.60 -20.79
C MET A 58 20.88 0.81 -20.26
N VAL A 59 20.63 0.96 -18.95
CA VAL A 59 20.30 2.26 -18.35
C VAL A 59 21.50 2.99 -17.73
N GLN A 60 22.69 2.37 -17.74
CA GLN A 60 24.06 2.82 -17.36
C GLN A 60 24.20 4.06 -16.46
N ASN A 61 23.72 5.22 -16.90
CA ASN A 61 23.76 6.49 -16.17
C ASN A 61 22.66 6.63 -15.12
N HIS A 62 21.76 5.65 -15.01
CA HIS A 62 20.63 5.65 -14.11
C HIS A 62 20.46 4.30 -13.43
N GLN A 63 19.79 4.30 -12.27
CA GLN A 63 19.57 3.11 -11.47
C GLN A 63 18.08 2.92 -11.18
N PHE A 64 17.61 1.67 -11.27
CA PHE A 64 16.30 1.29 -10.77
C PHE A 64 16.31 1.32 -9.24
N SER A 65 15.32 1.96 -8.62
CA SER A 65 15.07 1.83 -7.18
C SER A 65 14.65 0.41 -6.83
N THR A 66 13.91 -0.24 -7.72
CA THR A 66 13.55 -1.66 -7.63
C THR A 66 13.32 -2.20 -9.03
N LEU A 67 13.79 -3.40 -9.32
CA LEU A 67 13.50 -4.11 -10.56
C LEU A 67 13.14 -5.55 -10.21
N ARG A 68 11.87 -5.91 -10.42
CA ARG A 68 11.34 -7.24 -10.07
C ARG A 68 10.66 -7.89 -11.25
N ILE A 69 10.67 -9.22 -11.29
CA ILE A 69 9.90 -9.98 -12.29
C ILE A 69 8.44 -10.00 -11.82
N SER A 70 7.55 -9.50 -12.67
CA SER A 70 6.11 -9.52 -12.41
C SER A 70 5.43 -10.74 -13.05
N LYS A 71 5.94 -11.22 -14.20
CA LYS A 71 5.43 -12.41 -14.89
C LYS A 71 6.53 -13.02 -15.76
N SER A 72 6.62 -14.34 -15.79
CA SER A 72 7.53 -15.08 -16.68
C SER A 72 6.73 -16.15 -17.41
N THR A 73 6.86 -16.21 -18.73
CA THR A 73 6.26 -17.24 -19.59
C THR A 73 7.31 -17.78 -20.55
N MET A 74 6.93 -18.75 -21.40
CA MET A 74 7.81 -19.23 -22.48
C MET A 74 8.04 -18.17 -23.57
N ASP A 75 7.11 -17.22 -23.71
CA ASP A 75 7.13 -16.21 -24.79
C ASP A 75 7.71 -14.87 -24.34
N PHE A 76 7.65 -14.54 -23.05
CA PHE A 76 8.18 -13.27 -22.55
C PHE A 76 8.49 -13.28 -21.05
N ILE A 77 9.35 -12.36 -20.64
CA ILE A 77 9.56 -12.00 -19.25
C ILE A 77 9.10 -10.55 -19.06
N ARG A 78 8.22 -10.33 -18.10
CA ARG A 78 7.75 -9.01 -17.70
C ARG A 78 8.35 -8.61 -16.37
N PHE A 79 8.92 -7.43 -16.35
CA PHE A 79 9.48 -6.77 -15.18
C PHE A 79 8.64 -5.55 -14.82
N GLU A 80 8.61 -5.27 -13.52
CA GLU A 80 8.15 -4.01 -12.96
C GLU A 80 9.38 -3.29 -12.40
N GLY A 81 9.69 -2.14 -12.99
CA GLY A 81 10.79 -1.27 -12.57
C GLY A 81 10.23 -0.03 -11.88
N GLU A 82 10.71 0.27 -10.68
CA GLU A 82 10.48 1.55 -10.00
C GLU A 82 11.73 2.43 -10.16
N VAL A 83 11.52 3.72 -10.42
CA VAL A 83 12.59 4.74 -10.54
C VAL A 83 12.34 5.86 -9.53
N GLU A 84 13.38 6.63 -9.23
CA GLU A 84 13.33 7.57 -8.11
C GLU A 84 12.40 8.77 -8.31
N ASN A 85 12.28 9.26 -9.55
CA ASN A 85 11.47 10.43 -9.87
C ASN A 85 10.90 10.35 -11.30
N LYS A 86 9.90 11.18 -11.60
CA LYS A 86 9.18 11.15 -12.89
C LYS A 86 10.07 11.55 -14.07
N SER A 87 11.06 12.41 -13.85
CA SER A 87 11.96 12.86 -14.92
C SER A 87 12.76 11.69 -15.53
N LEU A 88 13.14 10.71 -14.70
CA LEU A 88 13.89 9.53 -15.11
C LEU A 88 13.07 8.59 -16.02
N VAL A 89 11.74 8.56 -15.91
CA VAL A 89 10.91 7.65 -16.73
C VAL A 89 11.18 7.85 -18.22
N LYS A 90 11.22 9.10 -18.67
CA LYS A 90 11.48 9.43 -20.08
C LYS A 90 12.85 8.93 -20.52
N SER A 91 13.88 9.12 -19.69
CA SER A 91 15.24 8.63 -19.95
C SER A 91 15.28 7.11 -20.04
N PHE A 92 14.63 6.40 -19.11
CA PHE A 92 14.56 4.94 -19.13
C PHE A 92 13.80 4.42 -20.35
N LEU A 93 12.67 5.01 -20.70
CA LEU A 93 11.91 4.63 -21.90
C LEU A 93 12.75 4.81 -23.17
N ALA A 94 13.51 5.90 -23.29
CA ALA A 94 14.41 6.12 -24.43
C ALA A 94 15.55 5.08 -24.49
N CYS A 95 16.05 4.62 -23.34
CA CYS A 95 17.09 3.61 -23.23
C CYS A 95 16.58 2.17 -23.42
N LEU A 96 15.29 1.89 -23.20
CA LEU A 96 14.76 0.52 -23.13
C LEU A 96 13.75 0.20 -24.22
N ASP A 97 12.78 1.09 -24.49
CA ASP A 97 11.70 0.76 -25.41
C ASP A 97 12.19 0.65 -26.85
N GLY A 98 11.75 -0.42 -27.52
CA GLY A 98 12.15 -0.73 -28.89
C GLY A 98 13.61 -1.14 -29.07
N LYS A 99 14.37 -1.26 -27.97
CA LYS A 99 15.74 -1.77 -28.01
C LYS A 99 15.77 -3.29 -27.99
N THR A 100 16.98 -3.84 -28.12
CA THR A 100 17.20 -5.28 -28.20
C THR A 100 18.30 -5.74 -27.25
N ILE A 101 18.17 -6.97 -26.77
CA ILE A 101 19.16 -7.65 -25.93
C ILE A 101 19.68 -8.85 -26.70
N LYS A 102 21.01 -9.02 -26.71
CA LYS A 102 21.66 -10.24 -27.18
C LYS A 102 22.25 -10.98 -25.98
N LEU A 103 21.82 -12.22 -25.80
CA LEU A 103 22.32 -13.08 -24.72
C LEU A 103 23.49 -13.93 -25.19
N SER A 104 24.38 -14.26 -24.26
CA SER A 104 25.51 -15.14 -24.56
C SER A 104 25.01 -16.56 -24.81
N GLY A 105 25.46 -17.22 -25.88
CA GLY A 105 25.05 -18.60 -26.19
C GLY A 105 23.71 -18.75 -26.92
N PHE A 106 23.06 -17.63 -27.28
CA PHE A 106 21.85 -17.58 -28.11
C PHE A 106 22.10 -16.75 -29.38
N SER A 107 21.62 -17.24 -30.52
CA SER A 107 21.64 -16.50 -31.79
C SER A 107 20.54 -15.46 -31.89
N ASP A 108 19.42 -15.71 -31.19
CA ASP A 108 18.23 -14.90 -31.26
C ASP A 108 18.40 -13.56 -30.52
N ILE A 109 17.78 -12.53 -31.08
CA ILE A 109 17.77 -11.18 -30.53
C ILE A 109 16.45 -10.97 -29.79
N LEU A 110 16.53 -10.61 -28.52
CA LEU A 110 15.36 -10.38 -27.67
C LEU A 110 14.89 -8.94 -27.84
N LYS A 111 13.59 -8.74 -28.13
CA LYS A 111 13.00 -7.40 -28.26
C LYS A 111 12.52 -6.91 -26.91
N VAL A 112 12.87 -5.67 -26.57
CA VAL A 112 12.45 -5.00 -25.34
C VAL A 112 11.31 -4.02 -25.66
N ARG A 113 10.24 -4.10 -24.88
CA ARG A 113 9.15 -3.13 -24.86
C ARG A 113 9.02 -2.55 -23.47
N ALA A 114 9.05 -1.24 -23.35
CA ALA A 114 8.89 -0.56 -22.07
C ALA A 114 7.77 0.47 -22.16
N ALA A 115 6.96 0.56 -21.10
CA ALA A 115 5.87 1.52 -21.01
C ALA A 115 5.73 2.01 -19.57
N GLU A 116 5.28 3.26 -19.40
CA GLU A 116 4.94 3.79 -18.09
C GLU A 116 3.80 2.96 -17.48
N PHE A 117 3.96 2.57 -16.22
CA PHE A 117 2.98 1.76 -15.52
C PHE A 117 1.89 2.66 -14.94
N LYS A 118 0.64 2.39 -15.33
CA LYS A 118 -0.51 3.00 -14.67
C LYS A 118 -0.79 2.24 -13.38
N ILE A 119 -0.63 2.94 -12.26
CA ILE A 119 -0.98 2.39 -10.94
C ILE A 119 -2.48 2.19 -10.91
N ASP A 120 -2.87 0.96 -10.57
CA ASP A 120 -4.26 0.63 -10.31
C ASP A 120 -4.70 1.33 -9.00
N PHE A 121 -5.72 2.17 -9.12
CA PHE A 121 -6.24 2.98 -8.03
C PHE A 121 -7.71 3.30 -8.32
N PRO A 122 -8.62 3.18 -7.34
CA PRO A 122 -10.03 3.47 -7.54
C PRO A 122 -10.25 4.87 -8.12
N THR A 123 -11.04 4.96 -9.16
CA THR A 123 -11.45 6.21 -9.79
C THR A 123 -12.73 6.73 -9.17
N ARG A 124 -13.03 8.00 -9.42
CA ARG A 124 -14.30 8.59 -9.00
C ARG A 124 -15.52 7.84 -9.49
N HIS A 125 -15.45 7.37 -10.72
CA HIS A 125 -16.50 6.54 -11.27
C HIS A 125 -16.67 5.23 -10.49
N ASP A 126 -15.59 4.61 -10.03
CA ASP A 126 -15.65 3.33 -9.32
C ASP A 126 -16.42 3.45 -8.00
N TRP A 127 -16.12 4.44 -7.15
CA TRP A 127 -16.87 4.60 -5.89
C TRP A 127 -18.25 5.20 -6.11
N ASP A 128 -18.42 6.21 -6.98
CA ASP A 128 -19.75 6.79 -7.25
C ASP A 128 -20.69 5.74 -7.88
N SER A 129 -20.17 4.78 -8.66
CA SER A 129 -20.96 3.67 -9.19
C SER A 129 -21.28 2.62 -8.14
N PHE A 130 -20.31 2.22 -7.33
CA PHE A 130 -20.51 1.26 -6.25
C PHE A 130 -21.62 1.71 -5.29
N PHE A 131 -21.57 2.94 -4.76
CA PHE A 131 -22.54 3.38 -3.75
C PHE A 131 -23.94 3.61 -4.33
N ARG A 132 -24.04 4.06 -5.59
CA ARG A 132 -25.33 4.22 -6.28
C ARG A 132 -26.01 2.88 -6.56
N ASP A 133 -25.23 1.87 -6.96
CA ASP A 133 -25.75 0.60 -7.45
C ASP A 133 -25.88 -0.46 -6.31
N ALA A 134 -25.26 -0.22 -5.15
CA ALA A 134 -25.33 -1.10 -3.98
C ALA A 134 -26.71 -1.06 -3.31
N LYS A 135 -27.44 -2.18 -3.38
CA LYS A 135 -28.81 -2.29 -2.85
C LYS A 135 -28.90 -2.21 -1.32
N ASP A 136 -27.82 -2.49 -0.63
CA ASP A 136 -27.77 -2.52 0.82
C ASP A 136 -27.16 -1.26 1.44
N MET A 137 -26.73 -0.27 0.64
CA MET A 137 -26.14 0.98 1.12
C MET A 137 -27.17 2.12 1.12
N ASN A 138 -27.03 3.05 2.06
CA ASN A 138 -27.79 4.29 2.07
C ASN A 138 -26.87 5.52 2.07
N GLU A 139 -26.80 6.23 0.94
CA GLU A 139 -25.92 7.40 0.76
C GLU A 139 -26.18 8.55 1.76
N THR A 140 -27.34 8.56 2.43
CA THR A 140 -27.64 9.56 3.46
C THR A 140 -27.00 9.24 4.81
N LEU A 141 -26.55 7.99 5.02
CA LEU A 141 -25.96 7.51 6.26
C LEU A 141 -24.42 7.54 6.21
N PRO A 142 -23.76 8.01 7.30
CA PRO A 142 -22.31 7.94 7.41
C PRO A 142 -21.79 6.50 7.34
N GLY A 143 -20.72 6.29 6.58
CA GLY A 143 -20.10 4.96 6.40
C GLY A 143 -20.85 4.06 5.42
N GLU A 144 -21.94 4.52 4.82
CA GLU A 144 -22.66 3.86 3.73
C GLU A 144 -22.67 4.70 2.44
N ARG A 145 -21.73 5.65 2.38
CA ARG A 145 -21.50 6.60 1.30
C ARG A 145 -19.98 6.74 1.09
N PRO A 146 -19.51 7.39 0.02
CA PRO A 146 -18.08 7.61 -0.20
C PRO A 146 -17.52 8.67 0.77
N ASP A 147 -17.36 8.28 2.04
CA ASP A 147 -16.80 9.10 3.10
C ASP A 147 -15.67 8.41 3.87
N THR A 148 -15.47 7.11 3.64
CA THR A 148 -14.51 6.29 4.41
C THR A 148 -13.43 5.72 3.50
N ILE A 149 -12.17 6.01 3.82
CA ILE A 149 -11.00 5.38 3.19
C ILE A 149 -10.51 4.21 4.05
N HIS A 150 -10.07 3.15 3.38
CA HIS A 150 -9.39 2.00 3.96
C HIS A 150 -7.93 1.99 3.52
N LEU A 151 -7.05 1.95 4.50
CA LEU A 151 -5.60 2.03 4.35
C LEU A 151 -4.98 0.73 4.82
N GLU A 152 -4.11 0.12 4.01
CA GLU A 152 -3.38 -1.10 4.38
C GLU A 152 -1.88 -0.90 4.19
N GLY A 153 -1.09 -1.53 5.06
CA GLY A 153 0.37 -1.52 4.97
C GLY A 153 1.05 -0.31 5.63
N LEU A 154 0.34 0.43 6.48
CA LEU A 154 0.90 1.55 7.24
C LEU A 154 1.93 1.05 8.27
N PRO A 155 3.15 1.58 8.37
CA PRO A 155 4.12 1.09 9.36
C PRO A 155 3.76 1.52 10.78
N CYS A 156 3.68 0.57 11.73
CA CYS A 156 3.24 0.86 13.10
C CYS A 156 4.10 1.94 13.78
N LYS A 157 5.43 1.83 13.65
CA LYS A 157 6.39 2.76 14.26
C LYS A 157 6.24 4.20 13.77
N TRP A 158 5.76 4.40 12.54
CA TRP A 158 5.59 5.75 11.98
C TRP A 158 4.34 6.46 12.50
N PHE A 159 3.39 5.69 13.04
CA PHE A 159 2.14 6.18 13.62
C PHE A 159 2.09 5.96 15.14
N ALA A 160 3.21 5.60 15.76
CA ALA A 160 3.32 5.47 17.20
C ALA A 160 3.44 6.86 17.87
N LEU A 161 3.01 6.96 19.13
CA LEU A 161 3.20 8.16 19.92
C LEU A 161 4.69 8.27 20.30
N LYS A 162 5.40 9.29 19.78
CA LYS A 162 6.87 9.44 19.90
C LYS A 162 7.41 9.29 21.32
N GLU A 163 6.67 9.75 22.33
CA GLU A 163 7.12 9.81 23.72
C GLU A 163 6.77 8.57 24.55
N SER A 164 6.00 7.63 23.99
CA SER A 164 5.45 6.49 24.74
C SER A 164 6.38 5.28 24.82
N GLY A 165 7.42 5.21 24.00
CA GLY A 165 8.21 3.99 23.80
C GLY A 165 7.42 2.80 23.21
N SER A 166 6.15 3.03 22.84
CA SER A 166 5.28 2.01 22.25
C SER A 166 5.62 1.79 20.79
N GLU A 167 5.60 0.53 20.36
CA GLU A 167 5.67 0.17 18.93
C GLU A 167 4.29 0.07 18.28
N LYS A 168 3.21 0.27 19.05
CA LYS A 168 1.83 0.24 18.55
C LYS A 168 1.44 1.58 17.90
N PRO A 169 0.66 1.55 16.81
CA PRO A 169 0.11 2.76 16.23
C PRO A 169 -0.89 3.42 17.18
N SER A 170 -1.12 4.73 16.99
CA SER A 170 -2.03 5.55 17.79
C SER A 170 -3.13 6.14 16.89
N GLU A 171 -4.38 6.04 17.34
CA GLU A 171 -5.52 6.68 16.67
C GLU A 171 -5.37 8.21 16.65
N ASP A 172 -4.84 8.83 17.71
CA ASP A 172 -4.60 10.28 17.74
C ASP A 172 -3.59 10.72 16.67
N VAL A 173 -2.53 9.94 16.48
CA VAL A 173 -1.54 10.21 15.42
C VAL A 173 -2.18 10.01 14.05
N LEU A 174 -2.96 8.96 13.87
CA LEU A 174 -3.69 8.72 12.62
C LEU A 174 -4.63 9.89 12.29
N VAL A 175 -5.40 10.38 13.27
CA VAL A 175 -6.27 11.55 13.12
C VAL A 175 -5.45 12.77 12.69
N LYS A 176 -4.37 13.11 13.41
CA LYS A 176 -3.51 14.26 13.09
C LYS A 176 -2.85 14.19 11.70
N VAL A 177 -2.59 12.99 11.21
CA VAL A 177 -1.98 12.78 9.90
C VAL A 177 -3.00 12.99 8.78
N PHE A 178 -4.22 12.48 8.95
CA PHE A 178 -5.24 12.47 7.90
C PHE A 178 -6.25 13.63 7.99
N GLU A 179 -6.32 14.37 9.11
CA GLU A 179 -7.16 15.57 9.25
C GLU A 179 -6.79 16.67 8.24
N LYS A 180 -5.57 16.61 7.69
CA LYS A 180 -5.10 17.48 6.60
C LYS A 180 -6.06 17.52 5.40
N PHE A 181 -6.77 16.41 5.14
CA PHE A 181 -7.69 16.31 4.01
C PHE A 181 -9.10 16.79 4.35
N GLY A 182 -9.47 16.87 5.63
CA GLY A 182 -10.80 17.30 6.06
C GLY A 182 -11.14 16.80 7.46
N GLU A 183 -12.24 17.30 8.01
CA GLU A 183 -12.68 16.93 9.36
C GLU A 183 -13.00 15.43 9.43
N ILE A 184 -12.37 14.74 10.37
CA ILE A 184 -12.56 13.32 10.62
C ILE A 184 -13.75 13.11 11.54
N ARG A 185 -14.64 12.18 11.17
CA ARG A 185 -15.77 11.74 11.98
C ARG A 185 -15.36 10.62 12.93
N ASN A 186 -14.77 9.57 12.37
CA ASN A 186 -14.39 8.36 13.08
C ASN A 186 -13.10 7.80 12.48
N VAL A 187 -12.31 7.12 13.31
CA VAL A 187 -11.21 6.25 12.87
C VAL A 187 -11.36 4.89 13.53
N ASP A 188 -10.76 3.86 12.94
CA ASP A 188 -10.59 2.57 13.59
C ASP A 188 -9.26 1.96 13.14
N ILE A 189 -8.49 1.46 14.11
CA ILE A 189 -7.31 0.64 13.88
C ILE A 189 -7.63 -0.77 14.41
N PRO A 190 -8.05 -1.72 13.55
CA PRO A 190 -8.57 -3.02 13.99
C PRO A 190 -7.65 -3.80 14.94
N MET A 191 -6.33 -3.69 14.75
CA MET A 191 -5.34 -4.39 15.59
C MET A 191 -5.23 -3.86 17.03
N LEU A 192 -5.81 -2.69 17.34
CA LEU A 192 -5.84 -2.15 18.70
C LEU A 192 -6.97 -2.73 19.55
N ASP A 193 -7.96 -3.42 18.94
CA ASP A 193 -9.03 -4.09 19.67
C ASP A 193 -8.66 -5.56 19.96
N PRO A 194 -8.40 -5.93 21.24
CA PRO A 194 -7.99 -7.28 21.60
C PRO A 194 -9.07 -8.34 21.32
N TYR A 195 -10.34 -7.94 21.21
CA TYR A 195 -11.46 -8.85 20.97
C TYR A 195 -11.81 -8.96 19.47
N ARG A 196 -11.06 -8.27 18.59
CA ARG A 196 -11.38 -8.17 17.16
C ARG A 196 -11.38 -9.51 16.45
N GLU A 197 -10.47 -10.40 16.83
CA GLU A 197 -10.34 -11.73 16.22
C GLU A 197 -11.54 -12.62 16.55
N GLU A 198 -12.02 -12.58 17.79
CA GLU A 198 -13.21 -13.31 18.22
C GLU A 198 -14.49 -12.77 17.55
N MET A 199 -14.57 -11.46 17.30
CA MET A 199 -15.74 -10.87 16.63
C MET A 199 -15.81 -11.17 15.13
N THR A 200 -14.68 -11.11 14.45
CA THR A 200 -14.66 -11.13 12.97
C THR A 200 -14.25 -12.48 12.38
N GLY A 201 -13.72 -13.39 13.20
CA GLY A 201 -13.13 -14.65 12.73
C GLY A 201 -11.96 -14.46 11.77
N ARG A 202 -11.46 -13.22 11.61
CA ARG A 202 -10.29 -12.89 10.81
C ARG A 202 -9.09 -12.80 11.75
N ASN A 203 -8.05 -13.55 11.43
CA ASN A 203 -6.74 -13.32 12.00
C ASN A 203 -6.19 -12.01 11.42
N PHE A 204 -6.09 -10.98 12.26
CA PHE A 204 -5.32 -9.76 11.91
C PHE A 204 -3.81 -10.00 12.12
N HIS A 205 -3.43 -11.21 12.59
CA HIS A 205 -2.08 -11.74 12.56
C HIS A 205 -1.55 -11.87 11.12
N THR A 206 -0.98 -10.81 10.58
CA THR A 206 0.12 -10.97 9.63
C THR A 206 1.28 -11.59 10.39
N PHE A 207 1.42 -12.92 10.29
CA PHE A 207 2.53 -13.73 10.80
C PHE A 207 3.86 -12.97 10.73
N SER A 208 4.31 -12.47 11.88
CA SER A 208 5.64 -11.92 12.09
C SER A 208 6.06 -12.33 13.49
N PHE A 209 6.99 -13.28 13.58
CA PHE A 209 7.69 -13.62 14.81
C PHE A 209 8.47 -12.36 15.22
N GLY A 210 7.87 -11.46 16.01
CA GLY A 210 8.44 -10.13 16.33
C GLY A 210 7.50 -8.92 16.38
N GLY A 211 6.17 -9.08 16.26
CA GLY A 211 5.19 -7.99 16.36
C GLY A 211 4.68 -7.47 15.01
N HIS A 212 3.56 -6.73 15.01
CA HIS A 212 2.98 -6.14 13.79
C HIS A 212 3.88 -5.01 13.29
N LEU A 213 4.59 -5.21 12.18
CA LEU A 213 5.38 -4.16 11.53
C LEU A 213 4.51 -3.12 10.82
N ASN A 214 3.33 -3.55 10.35
CA ASN A 214 2.38 -2.73 9.62
C ASN A 214 0.96 -2.96 10.14
N PHE A 215 0.08 -1.99 9.95
CA PHE A 215 -1.32 -2.02 10.32
C PHE A 215 -2.23 -1.59 9.17
N GLU A 216 -3.51 -1.86 9.34
CA GLU A 216 -4.59 -1.28 8.53
C GLU A 216 -5.40 -0.30 9.35
N ALA A 217 -6.02 0.66 8.68
CA ALA A 217 -6.85 1.66 9.32
C ALA A 217 -8.02 2.10 8.43
N TYR A 218 -9.09 2.52 9.09
CA TYR A 218 -10.23 3.15 8.45
C TYR A 218 -10.30 4.60 8.91
N VAL A 219 -10.47 5.52 7.97
CA VAL A 219 -10.62 6.95 8.26
C VAL A 219 -11.89 7.45 7.57
N GLN A 220 -12.87 7.85 8.36
CA GLN A 220 -14.14 8.39 7.89
C GLN A 220 -14.14 9.91 8.02
N TYR A 221 -14.39 10.61 6.91
CA TYR A 221 -14.54 12.05 6.87
C TYR A 221 -15.99 12.46 7.12
N ARG A 222 -16.20 13.66 7.67
CA ARG A 222 -17.55 14.23 7.82
C ARG A 222 -18.17 14.62 6.49
N GLU A 223 -17.33 15.16 5.60
CA GLU A 223 -17.73 15.68 4.31
C GLU A 223 -17.12 14.88 3.17
N TYR A 224 -17.88 14.74 2.07
CA TYR A 224 -17.41 14.11 0.83
C TYR A 224 -16.13 14.76 0.29
N MET A 225 -15.98 16.08 0.48
CA MET A 225 -14.79 16.80 0.03
C MET A 225 -13.51 16.25 0.67
N GLY A 226 -13.56 15.89 1.97
CA GLY A 226 -12.39 15.35 2.65
C GLY A 226 -11.98 13.97 2.12
N PHE A 227 -12.98 13.13 1.83
CA PHE A 227 -12.75 11.85 1.15
C PHE A 227 -12.11 12.03 -0.23
N ILE A 228 -12.62 12.95 -1.06
CA ILE A 228 -12.09 13.21 -2.40
C ILE A 228 -10.66 13.76 -2.34
N GLN A 229 -10.38 14.69 -1.42
CA GLN A 229 -9.03 15.23 -1.24
C GLN A 229 -8.05 14.14 -0.83
N ALA A 230 -8.42 13.27 0.11
CA ALA A 230 -7.59 12.15 0.53
C ALA A 230 -7.33 11.16 -0.61
N MET A 231 -8.39 10.70 -1.31
CA MET A 231 -8.26 9.77 -2.43
C MET A 231 -7.41 10.37 -3.57
N SER A 232 -7.57 11.66 -3.87
CA SER A 232 -6.78 12.35 -4.88
C SER A 232 -5.31 12.50 -4.47
N ALA A 233 -5.03 12.84 -3.21
CA ALA A 233 -3.67 13.06 -2.72
C ALA A 233 -2.88 11.76 -2.57
N LEU A 234 -3.54 10.67 -2.19
CA LEU A 234 -2.91 9.36 -1.99
C LEU A 234 -2.74 8.57 -3.29
N ARG A 235 -3.43 8.96 -4.36
CA ARG A 235 -3.39 8.28 -5.66
C ARG A 235 -1.98 8.26 -6.23
N GLY A 236 -1.45 7.05 -6.43
CA GLY A 236 -0.13 6.85 -7.01
C GLY A 236 1.02 7.35 -6.12
N MET A 237 0.77 7.47 -4.81
CA MET A 237 1.78 7.87 -3.83
C MET A 237 2.16 6.70 -2.93
N LYS A 238 3.42 6.71 -2.48
CA LYS A 238 3.91 5.89 -1.37
C LYS A 238 4.12 6.78 -0.16
N LEU A 239 3.98 6.19 1.02
CA LEU A 239 4.23 6.90 2.27
C LEU A 239 5.75 6.97 2.48
N MET A 240 6.25 8.15 2.83
CA MET A 240 7.65 8.41 3.11
C MET A 240 7.82 9.00 4.50
N TYR A 241 8.79 8.49 5.24
CA TYR A 241 9.19 9.00 6.53
C TYR A 241 10.59 9.63 6.43
N LYS A 242 10.73 10.85 6.95
CA LYS A 242 12.02 11.52 7.13
C LYS A 242 12.40 11.45 8.61
N GLY A 243 13.47 10.73 8.92
CA GLY A 243 14.01 10.64 10.27
C GLY A 243 14.78 11.89 10.69
N GLU A 244 15.03 12.02 11.98
CA GLU A 244 15.84 13.10 12.57
C GLU A 244 17.31 13.01 12.13
N ASP A 245 17.78 11.83 11.73
CA ASP A 245 19.10 11.59 11.16
C ASP A 245 19.23 12.06 9.69
N GLY A 246 18.20 12.71 9.15
CA GLY A 246 18.14 13.19 7.76
C GLY A 246 17.90 12.10 6.74
N LYS A 247 17.79 10.82 7.14
CA LYS A 247 17.50 9.73 6.22
C LYS A 247 16.02 9.67 5.89
N ALA A 248 15.73 9.34 4.64
CA ALA A 248 14.38 9.12 4.16
C ALA A 248 14.17 7.65 3.81
N VAL A 249 13.04 7.11 4.22
CA VAL A 249 12.58 5.77 3.87
C VAL A 249 11.13 5.83 3.39
N ALA A 250 10.74 4.97 2.46
CA ALA A 250 9.37 4.93 1.95
C ALA A 250 8.81 3.51 1.89
N CYS A 251 7.50 3.37 2.09
CA CYS A 251 6.79 2.11 1.93
C CYS A 251 5.55 2.30 1.05
N ASN A 252 5.25 1.28 0.26
CA ASN A 252 4.00 1.25 -0.49
C ASN A 252 2.84 1.00 0.48
N ILE A 253 1.78 1.80 0.33
CA ILE A 253 0.51 1.62 1.04
C ILE A 253 -0.57 1.31 0.02
N LYS A 254 -1.56 0.53 0.42
CA LYS A 254 -2.76 0.30 -0.39
C LYS A 254 -3.87 1.20 0.15
N VAL A 255 -4.58 1.85 -0.76
CA VAL A 255 -5.66 2.78 -0.44
C VAL A 255 -6.88 2.39 -1.28
N SER A 256 -8.00 2.20 -0.61
CA SER A 256 -9.31 1.93 -1.21
C SER A 256 -10.39 2.71 -0.49
N PHE A 257 -11.59 2.77 -1.08
CA PHE A 257 -12.78 3.19 -0.35
C PHE A 257 -13.37 2.00 0.40
N ASP A 258 -14.00 2.25 1.54
CA ASP A 258 -14.67 1.19 2.29
C ASP A 258 -15.97 0.77 1.59
N SER A 259 -16.07 -0.51 1.26
CA SER A 259 -17.26 -1.13 0.67
C SER A 259 -18.05 -1.98 1.67
N THR A 260 -17.65 -1.98 2.95
CA THR A 260 -18.12 -2.94 3.95
C THR A 260 -18.95 -2.33 5.08
N LYS A 261 -19.17 -1.01 5.05
CA LYS A 261 -19.86 -0.26 6.12
C LYS A 261 -19.11 -0.33 7.44
N HIS A 262 -17.78 -0.41 7.39
CA HIS A 262 -16.96 -0.65 8.57
C HIS A 262 -17.18 0.44 9.62
N LEU A 263 -17.21 1.71 9.22
CA LEU A 263 -17.47 2.86 10.10
C LEU A 263 -18.92 3.35 10.05
N SER A 264 -19.88 2.52 9.65
CA SER A 264 -21.29 2.87 9.82
C SER A 264 -21.69 2.80 11.29
N ASP A 265 -22.65 3.64 11.70
CA ASP A 265 -23.13 3.68 13.07
C ASP A 265 -23.64 2.29 13.54
N ALA A 266 -24.26 1.53 12.63
CA ALA A 266 -24.73 0.16 12.89
C ALA A 266 -23.57 -0.81 13.16
N SER A 267 -22.51 -0.78 12.34
CA SER A 267 -21.34 -1.64 12.50
C SER A 267 -20.54 -1.30 13.76
N ILE A 268 -20.38 0.00 14.05
CA ILE A 268 -19.72 0.47 15.28
C ILE A 268 -20.50 -0.03 16.51
N LYS A 269 -21.81 0.19 16.54
CA LYS A 269 -22.67 -0.24 17.65
C LYS A 269 -22.65 -1.76 17.83
N LYS A 270 -22.68 -2.52 16.74
CA LYS A 270 -22.58 -3.98 16.77
C LYS A 270 -21.27 -4.43 17.43
N ARG A 271 -20.13 -3.89 16.98
CA ARG A 271 -18.81 -4.21 17.56
C ARG A 271 -18.70 -3.83 19.04
N GLN A 272 -19.24 -2.68 19.44
CA GLN A 272 -19.26 -2.26 20.84
C GLN A 272 -20.07 -3.23 21.72
N LEU A 273 -21.24 -3.68 21.25
CA LEU A 273 -22.07 -4.63 21.98
C LEU A 273 -21.40 -6.01 22.11
N GLU A 274 -20.78 -6.49 21.03
CA GLU A 274 -20.01 -7.74 21.06
C GLU A 274 -18.82 -7.64 22.01
N ARG A 275 -18.12 -6.50 22.03
CA ARG A 275 -17.02 -6.22 22.97
C ARG A 275 -17.47 -6.33 24.42
N GLN A 276 -18.58 -5.69 24.75
CA GLN A 276 -19.14 -5.72 26.11
C GLN A 276 -19.47 -7.15 26.55
N LYS A 277 -20.10 -7.94 25.67
CA LYS A 277 -20.43 -9.34 25.98
C LYS A 277 -19.19 -10.20 26.24
N LEU A 278 -18.12 -10.01 25.48
CA LEU A 278 -16.87 -10.76 25.65
C LEU A 278 -16.15 -10.36 26.96
N GLN A 279 -16.12 -9.07 27.28
CA GLN A 279 -15.57 -8.56 28.54
C GLN A 279 -16.32 -9.12 29.76
N GLU A 280 -17.66 -9.14 29.70
CA GLU A 280 -18.48 -9.73 30.77
C GLU A 280 -18.22 -11.23 30.95
N LEU A 281 -18.08 -11.97 29.85
CA LEU A 281 -17.79 -13.40 29.88
C LEU A 281 -16.39 -13.70 30.44
N GLU A 282 -15.39 -12.87 30.08
CA GLU A 282 -14.03 -12.98 30.60
C GLU A 282 -14.00 -12.71 32.11
N GLN A 283 -14.66 -11.64 32.57
CA GLN A 283 -14.78 -11.32 33.98
C GLN A 283 -15.46 -12.45 34.78
N GLN A 284 -16.56 -13.02 34.26
CA GLN A 284 -17.23 -14.16 34.90
C GLN A 284 -16.32 -15.39 35.01
N ARG A 285 -15.51 -15.67 33.98
CA ARG A 285 -14.54 -16.78 33.99
C ARG A 285 -13.44 -16.55 35.02
N GLU A 286 -12.94 -15.32 35.15
CA GLU A 286 -11.94 -14.97 36.16
C GLU A 286 -12.50 -15.10 37.59
N GLU A 287 -13.73 -14.68 37.83
CA GLU A 287 -14.40 -14.83 39.13
C GLU A 287 -14.64 -16.30 39.50
N GLN A 288 -15.03 -17.14 38.53
CA GLN A 288 -15.17 -18.58 38.75
C GLN A 288 -13.83 -19.25 39.06
N LYS A 289 -12.73 -18.80 38.42
CA LYS A 289 -11.38 -19.29 38.74
C LYS A 289 -10.93 -18.88 40.13
N LYS A 290 -11.25 -17.66 40.59
CA LYS A 290 -10.90 -17.18 41.95
C LYS A 290 -11.70 -17.87 43.06
N LYS A 291 -12.86 -18.45 42.75
CA LYS A 291 -13.72 -19.19 43.69
C LYS A 291 -13.40 -20.69 43.78
N LYS A 292 -12.51 -21.21 42.93
CA LYS A 292 -12.02 -22.59 42.96
C LYS A 292 -10.62 -22.62 43.57
#